data_AF-A0A7V6V326-F1
#
_entry.id   AF-A0A7V6V326-F1
#
_cell.length_a   1.000
_cell.length_b   1.000
_cell.length_c   1.000
_cell.angle_alpha   90.00
_cell.angle_beta   90.00
_cell.angle_gamma   90.00
#
_symmetry.space_group_name_H-M   'P 1'
#
loop_
_entity.id
_entity.type
_entity.pdbx_description
1 polymer ?
#
loop_
_entity_poly.entity_id
_entity_poly.type
_entity_poly.pdbx_seq_one_letter_code
_entity_poly.pdbx_strand_id
1 'polypeptide(L)' 'SKKDIKIWLNLPKGKLNDPQNIARDVSAIGHWGNGDYELILKNDDNIEYIMYLIKQAYEYNKK' A
#
# COMPACT_ATOMS: atom_id res chain seq x y z
N SER A 1 12.94 0.47 19.97
CA SER A 1 11.68 0.96 19.38
C SER A 1 11.78 0.75 17.87
N LYS A 2 11.14 -0.28 17.32
CA LYS A 2 11.06 -0.44 15.85
C LYS A 2 10.05 0.60 15.38
N LYS A 3 10.50 1.51 14.51
CA LYS A 3 9.61 2.48 13.86
C LYS A 3 9.06 1.79 12.62
N ASP A 4 7.82 1.36 12.68
CA ASP A 4 7.13 0.83 11.51
C ASP A 4 6.94 1.95 10.49
N ILE A 5 7.23 1.68 9.22
CA ILE A 5 6.98 2.63 8.14
C ILE A 5 5.58 2.38 7.60
N LYS A 6 4.73 3.40 7.70
CA LYS A 6 3.41 3.41 7.06
C LYS A 6 3.52 3.96 5.65
N ILE A 7 2.92 3.24 4.70
CA ILE A 7 2.94 3.59 3.29
C ILE A 7 1.49 3.64 2.81
N TRP A 8 1.08 4.73 2.16
CA TRP A 8 -0.21 4.85 1.51
C TRP A 8 -0.04 4.68 0.01
N LEU A 9 -0.77 3.74 -0.59
CA LEU A 9 -0.76 3.57 -2.04
C LEU A 9 -1.87 4.41 -2.66
N ASN A 10 -1.50 5.25 -3.62
CA ASN A 10 -2.44 6.06 -4.39
C ASN A 10 -3.19 5.20 -5.43
N LEU A 11 -4.03 4.29 -4.96
CA LEU A 11 -4.86 3.39 -5.78
C LEU A 11 -6.27 3.33 -5.21
N PRO A 12 -7.33 3.34 -6.05
CA PRO A 12 -8.68 3.11 -5.56
C PRO A 12 -8.92 1.63 -5.24
N LYS A 13 -9.87 1.36 -4.34
CA LYS A 13 -10.24 0.02 -3.90
C LYS A 13 -10.59 -0.89 -5.10
N GLY A 14 -10.10 -2.12 -5.02
CA GLY A 14 -10.24 -3.13 -6.07
C GLY A 14 -9.22 -3.02 -7.20
N LYS A 15 -8.28 -2.07 -7.17
CA LYS A 15 -7.21 -1.95 -8.17
C LYS A 15 -5.87 -2.53 -7.75
N LEU A 16 -5.68 -2.82 -6.46
CA LEU A 16 -4.46 -3.46 -5.99
C LEU A 16 -4.61 -4.98 -6.09
N ASN A 17 -3.69 -5.64 -6.81
CA ASN A 17 -3.53 -7.08 -6.75
C ASN A 17 -2.66 -7.45 -5.54
N ASP A 18 -3.31 -7.73 -4.42
CA ASP A 18 -2.67 -8.11 -3.15
C ASP A 18 -3.13 -9.52 -2.70
N PRO A 19 -2.60 -10.60 -3.31
CA PRO A 19 -2.97 -11.97 -2.95
C PRO A 19 -2.60 -12.35 -1.51
N GLN A 20 -1.61 -11.68 -0.90
CA GLN A 20 -1.22 -11.92 0.48
C GLN A 20 -2.07 -11.13 1.49
N ASN A 21 -2.98 -10.26 1.03
CA ASN A 21 -3.89 -9.45 1.86
C ASN A 21 -3.17 -8.69 2.98
N ILE A 22 -2.01 -8.10 2.69
CA ILE A 22 -1.24 -7.30 3.65
C ILE A 22 -1.64 -5.82 3.64
N ALA A 23 -2.32 -5.37 2.59
CA ALA A 23 -2.82 -4.02 2.45
C ALA A 23 -4.13 -3.86 3.21
N ARG A 24 -4.18 -2.87 4.09
CA ARG A 24 -5.40 -2.50 4.78
C ARG A 24 -6.23 -1.59 3.87
N ASP A 25 -7.48 -1.97 3.65
CA ASP A 25 -8.49 -1.10 3.06
C ASP A 25 -8.80 0.07 4.01
N VAL A 26 -8.56 1.28 3.52
CA VAL A 26 -8.81 2.53 4.24
C VAL A 26 -9.84 3.42 3.52
N SER A 27 -10.50 2.93 2.48
CA SER A 27 -11.41 3.72 1.62
C SER A 27 -12.60 4.34 2.35
N ALA A 28 -12.99 3.78 3.50
CA ALA A 28 -14.20 4.17 4.25
C ALA A 28 -13.91 4.95 5.54
N ILE A 29 -12.65 5.15 5.92
CA ILE A 29 -12.26 5.70 7.23
C ILE A 29 -11.74 7.14 7.18
N GLY A 30 -11.64 7.74 5.99
CA GLY A 30 -11.13 9.09 5.80
C GLY A 30 -9.63 9.18 6.10
N HIS A 31 -8.82 9.39 5.08
CA HIS A 31 -7.37 9.56 5.22
C HIS A 31 -6.88 10.78 4.44
N TRP A 32 -5.77 11.34 4.90
CA TRP A 32 -5.10 12.49 4.28
C TRP A 32 -4.36 12.13 2.97
N GLY A 33 -4.45 10.87 2.52
CA GLY A 33 -3.86 10.38 1.27
C GLY A 33 -4.87 10.29 0.12
N ASN A 34 -4.37 10.14 -1.10
CA ASN A 34 -5.20 10.08 -2.32
C ASN A 34 -5.65 8.65 -2.72
N GLY A 35 -5.34 7.62 -1.92
CA GLY A 35 -5.71 6.25 -2.26
C GLY A 35 -6.04 5.37 -1.06
N ASP A 36 -6.67 4.24 -1.38
CA ASP A 36 -7.51 3.45 -0.49
C ASP A 36 -6.76 2.34 0.26
N TYR A 37 -5.43 2.30 0.18
CA TYR A 37 -4.61 1.22 0.75
C TYR A 37 -3.49 1.73 1.67
N GLU A 38 -3.40 1.17 2.88
CA GLU A 38 -2.32 1.36 3.85
C GLU A 38 -1.49 0.07 3.99
N LEU A 39 -0.16 0.19 3.90
CA LEU A 39 0.81 -0.87 4.17
C LEU A 39 1.67 -0.54 5.40
N ILE A 40 2.12 -1.57 6.11
CA ILE A 40 3.02 -1.43 7.25
C ILE A 40 4.29 -2.26 7.01
N LEU A 41 5.43 -1.58 6.85
CA LEU A 41 6.75 -2.21 6.81
C LEU A 41 7.32 -2.26 8.23
N LYS A 42 7.41 -3.47 8.81
CA LYS A 42 7.91 -3.72 10.18
C LYS A 42 9.37 -4.18 10.21
N ASN A 43 9.81 -4.84 9.14
CA ASN A 43 11.13 -5.40 8.90
C ASN A 43 11.30 -5.71 7.40
N ASP A 44 12.48 -6.19 7.03
CA ASP A 44 12.83 -6.38 5.61
C ASP A 44 12.22 -7.65 4.99
N ASP A 45 11.56 -8.51 5.79
CA ASP A 45 11.02 -9.82 5.37
C ASP A 45 10.05 -9.72 4.17
N ASN A 46 9.33 -8.60 4.06
CA ASN A 46 8.31 -8.38 3.02
C ASN A 46 8.69 -7.27 2.04
N ILE A 47 9.95 -6.82 2.03
CA ILE A 47 10.34 -5.64 1.26
C ILE A 47 10.08 -5.81 -0.24
N GLU A 48 10.40 -6.97 -0.81
CA GLU A 48 10.19 -7.26 -2.23
C GLU A 48 8.70 -7.24 -2.59
N TYR A 49 7.87 -7.83 -1.75
CA TYR A 49 6.43 -7.86 -1.98
C TYR A 49 5.78 -6.48 -1.80
N ILE A 50 6.20 -5.70 -0.82
CA ILE A 50 5.77 -4.30 -0.65
C ILE A 50 6.19 -3.47 -1.87
N MET A 51 7.40 -3.67 -2.39
CA MET A 51 7.85 -3.00 -3.63
C MET A 51 7.02 -3.42 -4.84
N TYR A 52 6.60 -4.69 -4.94
CA TYR A 52 5.66 -5.13 -5.97
C TYR A 52 4.32 -4.38 -5.89
N LEU A 53 3.74 -4.20 -4.69
CA LEU A 53 2.51 -3.42 -4.50
C LEU A 53 2.70 -1.92 -4.83
N ILE A 54 3.83 -1.33 -4.43
CA ILE A 54 4.19 0.06 -4.78
C ILE A 54 4.30 0.23 -6.30
N LYS A 55 4.91 -0.74 -6.99
CA LYS A 55 5.05 -0.70 -8.46
C LYS A 55 3.69 -0.67 -9.15
N GLN A 56 2.71 -1.44 -8.68
CA GLN A 56 1.35 -1.40 -9.23
C GLN A 56 0.74 0.01 -9.11
N ALA A 57 0.89 0.66 -7.95
CA ALA A 57 0.40 2.02 -7.75
C ALA A 57 1.14 3.04 -8.64
N TYR A 58 2.45 2.88 -8.80
CA TYR A 58 3.24 3.74 -9.68
C TYR A 58 2.80 3.62 -11.14
N GLU A 59 2.68 2.40 -11.68
CA GLU A 59 2.26 2.18 -13.06
C GLU A 59 0.82 2.66 -13.32
N TYR A 60 -0.09 2.52 -12.34
CA TYR A 60 -1.46 3.05 -12.45
C TYR A 60 -1.51 4.57 -12.58
N ASN A 61 -0.63 5.29 -11.88
CA ASN A 61 -0.60 6.75 -11.86
C ASN A 61 0.34 7.37 -12.89
N LYS A 62 1.05 6.54 -13.66
CA LYS A 62 1.98 6.97 -14.69
C LYS A 62 1.20 7.70 -15.78
N LYS A 63 1.61 8.94 -16.09
CA LYS A 63 1.11 9.71 -17.22
C LYS A 63 1.81 9.31 -18.51
#